data_AF-A0A401X8Z6-F1
#
_entry.id   AF-A0A401X8Z6-F1
#
_cell.length_a   1.000
_cell.length_b   1.000
_cell.length_c   1.000
_cell.angle_alpha   90.00
_cell.angle_beta   90.00
_cell.angle_gamma   90.00
#
_symmetry.space_group_name_H-M   'P 1'
#
loop_
_entity.id
_entity.type
_entity.pdbx_description
1 polymer ?
#
loop_
_entity_poly.entity_id
_entity_poly.type
_entity_poly.pdbx_seq_one_letter_code
_entity_poly.pdbx_strand_id
1 'polypeptide(L)'
;MLLGEFRRRCIVVPGITQIERMVGKALLDAERYVCELLTRHLTADQRDRLDALLQPHSGSHISSLTWVRQPPGQPGRRAFAAILDRLSLLRAIDLDSGLVDTIHPERLRRLCQEGARLTAQHLTSLNPARRRAVLVATAIETQMTLTDDAVLMFERLFGQLFRRAERREEAALKRDRRTINAKIRLLAEIGDAVLSARADDADPYAAIEGVIGWDALTREVAEARRLVRPDPLDPVALSRENAPILRQIGPAFVAAFTFGAVPACAPLAQAVETLRGLAVGRHRLPADVPLGFVRTSWRKRIDRAGLDRRIFVFCVLTELRDRLRAGDMWVEGSRRYRAVEHQLIPKPIFSAMREAGPLDRRR
;
A
#
# COMPACT_ATOMS: atom_id res chain seq x y z
N MET A 1 -33.91 31.35 -7.68
CA MET A 1 -34.51 30.28 -6.86
C MET A 1 -35.05 30.75 -5.50
N LEU A 2 -34.57 31.85 -4.87
CA LEU A 2 -35.17 32.40 -3.63
C LEU A 2 -36.31 33.42 -3.90
N LEU A 3 -36.10 34.37 -4.81
CA LEU A 3 -37.12 35.38 -5.20
C LEU A 3 -38.37 34.75 -5.82
N GLY A 4 -38.20 33.65 -6.55
CA GLY A 4 -39.31 32.87 -7.09
C GLY A 4 -40.15 32.20 -6.00
N GLU A 5 -39.51 31.77 -4.91
CA GLU A 5 -40.20 31.13 -3.78
C GLU A 5 -40.97 32.16 -2.92
N PHE A 6 -40.42 33.38 -2.75
CA PHE A 6 -41.17 34.48 -2.13
C PHE A 6 -42.43 34.85 -2.92
N ARG A 7 -42.33 34.94 -4.25
CA ARG A 7 -43.51 35.17 -5.11
C ARG A 7 -44.51 34.02 -5.02
N ARG A 8 -44.05 32.76 -5.07
CA ARG A 8 -44.90 31.57 -4.95
C ARG A 8 -45.67 31.54 -3.63
N ARG A 9 -45.03 31.96 -2.53
CA ARG A 9 -45.62 31.98 -1.19
C ARG A 9 -46.32 33.31 -0.84
N CYS A 10 -46.44 34.24 -1.78
CA CYS A 10 -47.02 35.57 -1.57
C CYS A 10 -46.37 36.36 -0.40
N ILE A 11 -45.06 36.19 -0.20
CA ILE A 11 -44.29 36.88 0.83
C ILE A 11 -43.71 38.17 0.23
N VAL A 12 -43.92 39.31 0.91
CA VAL A 12 -43.30 40.59 0.53
C VAL A 12 -41.78 40.43 0.55
N VAL A 13 -41.12 40.71 -0.58
CA VAL A 13 -39.67 40.55 -0.71
C VAL A 13 -38.98 41.52 0.26
N PRO A 14 -38.20 41.03 1.24
CA PRO A 14 -37.47 41.89 2.15
C PRO A 14 -36.42 42.73 1.40
N GLY A 15 -36.07 43.91 1.94
CA GLY A 15 -34.96 44.70 1.42
C GLY A 15 -33.65 43.89 1.39
N ILE A 16 -32.73 44.22 0.47
CA ILE A 16 -31.51 43.43 0.22
C ILE A 16 -30.68 43.16 1.49
N THR A 17 -30.55 44.14 2.38
CA THR A 17 -29.83 44.00 3.66
C THR A 17 -30.48 42.98 4.60
N GLN A 18 -31.82 42.84 4.57
CA GLN A 18 -32.51 41.80 5.35
C GLN A 18 -32.24 40.41 4.78
N ILE A 19 -32.22 40.29 3.44
CA ILE A 19 -31.87 39.03 2.77
C ILE A 19 -30.43 38.63 3.13
N GLU A 20 -29.47 39.55 3.04
CA GLU A 20 -28.06 39.30 3.42
C GLU A 20 -27.94 38.85 4.87
N ARG A 21 -28.63 39.51 5.81
CA ARG A 21 -28.64 39.12 7.22
C ARG A 21 -29.24 37.73 7.44
N MET A 22 -30.33 37.40 6.75
CA MET A 22 -30.96 36.08 6.82
C MET A 22 -30.02 35.00 6.27
N VAL A 23 -29.37 35.25 5.14
CA VAL A 23 -28.39 34.34 4.54
C VAL A 23 -27.19 34.16 5.47
N GLY A 24 -26.66 35.24 6.03
CA GLY A 24 -25.56 35.19 7.01
C GLY A 24 -25.92 34.36 8.25
N LYS A 25 -27.12 34.57 8.81
CA LYS A 25 -27.62 33.75 9.93
C LYS A 25 -27.74 32.28 9.55
N ALA A 26 -28.35 31.97 8.40
CA ALA A 26 -28.51 30.60 7.93
C ALA A 26 -27.15 29.90 7.72
N LEU A 27 -26.14 30.62 7.22
CA LEU A 27 -24.78 30.09 7.08
C LEU A 27 -24.14 29.80 8.44
N LEU A 28 -24.28 30.70 9.43
CA LEU A 28 -23.79 30.50 10.79
C LEU A 28 -24.51 29.34 11.52
N ASP A 29 -25.82 29.20 11.31
CA ASP A 29 -26.61 28.10 11.84
C ASP A 29 -26.16 26.76 11.22
N ALA A 30 -25.94 26.73 9.90
CA ALA A 30 -25.43 25.55 9.21
C ALA A 30 -24.02 25.15 9.66
N GLU A 31 -23.14 26.12 9.91
CA GLU A 31 -21.80 25.84 10.43
C GLU A 31 -21.82 25.28 11.85
N ARG A 32 -22.66 25.82 12.72
CA ARG A 32 -22.87 25.26 14.07
C ARG A 32 -23.42 23.84 14.01
N TYR A 33 -24.41 23.60 13.14
CA TYR A 33 -24.97 22.28 12.94
C TYR A 33 -23.94 21.25 12.50
N VAL A 34 -23.05 21.59 11.56
CA VAL A 34 -21.94 20.70 11.15
C VAL A 34 -20.99 20.42 12.31
N CYS A 35 -20.66 21.43 13.13
CA CYS A 35 -19.80 21.21 14.30
C CYS A 35 -20.48 20.29 15.32
N GLU A 36 -21.78 20.46 15.54
CA GLU A 36 -22.57 19.62 16.44
C GLU A 36 -22.62 18.17 15.95
N LEU A 37 -22.89 17.93 14.66
CA LEU A 37 -22.89 16.59 14.08
C LEU A 37 -21.57 15.84 14.33
N LEU A 38 -20.44 16.53 14.19
CA LEU A 38 -19.11 15.94 14.40
C LEU A 38 -18.73 15.77 15.88
N THR A 39 -19.38 16.47 16.81
CA THR A 39 -18.92 16.56 18.21
C THR A 39 -19.90 16.06 19.27
N ARG A 40 -21.20 15.92 18.93
CA ARG A 40 -22.26 15.56 19.88
C ARG A 40 -22.09 14.17 20.51
N HIS A 41 -21.56 13.21 19.75
CA HIS A 41 -21.37 11.83 20.21
C HIS A 41 -19.96 11.55 20.76
N LEU A 42 -19.08 12.55 20.80
CA LEU A 42 -17.75 12.35 21.35
C LEU A 42 -17.82 12.06 22.86
N THR A 43 -17.02 11.11 23.33
CA THR A 43 -16.82 10.88 24.76
C THR A 43 -15.96 12.00 25.37
N ALA A 44 -15.90 12.09 26.70
CA ALA A 44 -14.97 13.01 27.36
C ALA A 44 -13.51 12.68 26.99
N ASP A 45 -13.13 11.40 27.04
CA ASP A 45 -11.79 10.93 26.67
C ASP A 45 -11.43 11.28 25.20
N GLN A 46 -12.35 11.09 24.25
CA GLN A 46 -12.13 11.50 22.86
C GLN A 46 -11.89 13.00 22.73
N ARG A 47 -12.65 13.84 23.45
CA ARG A 47 -12.47 15.29 23.45
C ARG A 47 -11.12 15.69 24.01
N ASP A 48 -10.70 15.04 25.10
CA ASP A 48 -9.42 15.31 25.74
C ASP A 48 -8.25 14.88 24.84
N ARG A 49 -8.34 13.72 24.18
CA ARG A 49 -7.35 13.25 23.21
C ARG A 49 -7.25 14.16 21.98
N LEU A 50 -8.38 14.67 21.49
CA LEU A 50 -8.39 15.66 20.40
C LEU A 50 -7.70 16.96 20.84
N ASP A 51 -8.07 17.50 22.00
CA ASP A 51 -7.47 18.72 22.52
C ASP A 51 -5.97 18.52 22.85
N ALA A 52 -5.55 17.30 23.23
CA ALA A 52 -4.15 16.92 23.44
C ALA A 52 -3.32 16.95 22.15
N LEU A 53 -3.94 16.87 20.96
CA LEU A 53 -3.22 17.07 19.70
C LEU A 53 -2.60 18.47 19.60
N LEU A 54 -3.16 19.45 20.31
CA LEU A 54 -2.67 20.83 20.31
C LEU A 54 -1.48 21.03 21.27
N GLN A 55 -1.19 20.06 22.13
CA GLN A 55 -0.10 20.12 23.10
C GLN A 55 1.24 19.68 22.48
N PRO A 56 2.38 20.11 23.07
CA PRO A 56 3.72 19.65 22.67
C PRO A 56 3.84 18.13 22.60
N HIS A 57 4.37 17.61 21.49
CA HIS A 57 4.56 16.17 21.31
C HIS A 57 5.80 15.69 22.07
N SER A 58 5.62 14.86 23.10
CA SER A 58 6.72 14.21 23.84
C SER A 58 7.81 15.19 24.31
N GLY A 59 7.41 16.39 24.74
CA GLY A 59 8.35 17.45 25.17
C GLY A 59 9.07 18.19 24.03
N SER A 60 8.74 17.92 22.77
CA SER A 60 9.29 18.65 21.62
C SER A 60 8.66 20.04 21.45
N HIS A 61 9.28 20.89 20.65
CA HIS A 61 8.76 22.23 20.34
C HIS A 61 7.55 22.25 19.39
N ILE A 62 7.18 21.11 18.81
CA ILE A 62 6.05 21.01 17.89
C ILE A 62 4.86 20.32 18.56
N SER A 63 3.66 20.72 18.18
CA SER A 63 2.44 20.07 18.65
C SER A 63 2.31 18.64 18.09
N SER A 64 1.57 17.77 18.78
CA SER A 64 1.22 16.44 18.26
C SER A 64 0.49 16.52 16.92
N LEU A 65 -0.34 17.54 16.70
CA LEU A 65 -1.00 17.82 15.42
C LEU A 65 0.03 18.11 14.31
N THR A 66 1.04 18.93 14.58
CA THR A 66 2.11 19.22 13.61
C THR A 66 2.91 17.95 13.32
N TRP A 67 3.19 17.14 14.33
CA TRP A 67 3.97 15.90 14.21
C TRP A 67 3.26 14.85 13.35
N VAL A 68 1.98 14.55 13.61
CA VAL A 68 1.22 13.56 12.81
C VAL A 68 1.06 13.96 11.34
N ARG A 69 1.08 15.26 11.05
CA ARG A 69 0.94 15.83 9.72
C ARG A 69 2.25 15.94 8.93
N GLN A 70 3.39 15.53 9.52
CA GLN A 70 4.67 15.56 8.82
C GLN A 70 4.65 14.63 7.60
N PRO A 71 5.37 14.99 6.52
CA PRO A 71 5.47 14.12 5.36
C PRO A 71 6.14 12.77 5.72
N PRO A 72 5.90 11.72 4.92
CA PRO A 72 6.41 10.37 5.18
C PRO A 72 7.95 10.25 5.06
N GLY A 73 8.62 11.18 4.37
CA GLY A 73 10.07 11.18 4.17
C GLY A 73 10.55 10.19 3.10
N GLN A 74 11.86 9.93 3.07
CA GLN A 74 12.49 9.03 2.10
C GLN A 74 12.19 7.56 2.38
N PRO A 75 12.10 6.70 1.34
CA PRO A 75 11.81 5.29 1.55
C PRO A 75 12.82 4.59 2.46
N GLY A 76 12.35 4.08 3.60
CA GLY A 76 13.20 3.45 4.60
C GLY A 76 12.40 2.85 5.75
N ARG A 77 13.03 1.96 6.52
CA ARG A 77 12.37 1.27 7.65
C ARG A 77 11.97 2.24 8.77
N ARG A 78 12.82 3.24 9.04
CA ARG A 78 12.55 4.30 10.03
C ARG A 78 11.36 5.18 9.61
N ALA A 79 11.32 5.57 8.34
CA ALA A 79 10.21 6.32 7.78
C ALA A 79 8.89 5.54 7.86
N PHE A 80 8.92 4.25 7.50
CA PHE A 80 7.77 3.36 7.64
C PHE A 80 7.27 3.25 9.08
N ALA A 81 8.17 2.99 10.04
CA ALA A 81 7.81 2.95 11.47
C ALA A 81 7.20 4.28 11.94
N ALA A 82 7.80 5.41 11.56
CA ALA A 82 7.28 6.72 11.94
C ALA A 82 5.88 7.01 11.38
N ILE A 83 5.53 6.51 10.19
CA ILE A 83 4.16 6.61 9.67
C ILE A 83 3.20 5.80 10.55
N LEU A 84 3.58 4.57 10.92
CA LEU A 84 2.76 3.72 11.79
C LEU A 84 2.58 4.31 13.20
N ASP A 85 3.61 4.95 13.76
CA ASP A 85 3.53 5.61 15.06
C ASP A 85 2.53 6.78 15.03
N ARG A 86 2.59 7.62 13.98
CA ARG A 86 1.65 8.73 13.77
C ARG A 86 0.22 8.22 13.61
N LEU A 87 0.05 7.16 12.83
CA LEU A 87 -1.24 6.53 12.60
C LEU A 87 -1.80 5.93 13.89
N SER A 88 -0.94 5.31 14.70
CA SER A 88 -1.32 4.72 16.00
C SER A 88 -1.78 5.79 16.99
N LEU A 89 -1.10 6.94 17.05
CA LEU A 89 -1.52 8.07 17.89
C LEU A 89 -2.92 8.54 17.52
N LEU A 90 -3.21 8.70 16.23
CA LEU A 90 -4.53 9.14 15.77
C LEU A 90 -5.62 8.08 15.97
N ARG A 91 -5.31 6.79 15.75
CA ARG A 91 -6.26 5.70 15.97
C ARG A 91 -6.59 5.49 17.45
N ALA A 92 -5.67 5.82 18.34
CA ALA A 92 -5.92 5.79 19.79
C ALA A 92 -6.93 6.84 20.26
N ILE A 93 -7.37 7.77 19.40
CA ILE A 93 -8.52 8.64 19.66
C ILE A 93 -9.84 7.86 19.50
N ASP A 94 -9.84 6.74 18.76
CA ASP A 94 -11.00 5.88 18.54
C ASP A 94 -12.20 6.64 17.93
N LEU A 95 -11.94 7.40 16.86
CA LEU A 95 -12.97 8.09 16.10
C LEU A 95 -13.60 7.13 15.10
N ASP A 96 -14.94 7.10 15.06
CA ASP A 96 -15.67 6.44 13.98
C ASP A 96 -15.45 7.20 12.66
N SER A 97 -14.88 6.53 11.66
CA SER A 97 -14.68 7.09 10.33
C SER A 97 -16.00 7.42 9.62
N GLY A 98 -17.11 6.78 9.99
CA GLY A 98 -18.44 7.07 9.43
C GLY A 98 -18.99 8.44 9.84
N LEU A 99 -18.43 9.10 10.86
CA LEU A 99 -18.85 10.44 11.28
C LEU A 99 -18.78 11.46 10.14
N VAL A 100 -17.75 11.37 9.30
CA VAL A 100 -17.55 12.33 8.20
C VAL A 100 -18.46 12.07 7.00
N ASP A 101 -19.02 10.87 6.87
CA ASP A 101 -19.95 10.53 5.78
C ASP A 101 -21.31 11.22 5.95
N THR A 102 -21.64 11.64 7.17
CA THR A 102 -22.85 12.44 7.47
C THR A 102 -22.73 13.90 7.05
N ILE A 103 -21.52 14.37 6.75
CA ILE A 103 -21.23 15.75 6.41
C ILE A 103 -21.13 15.92 4.90
N HIS A 104 -21.75 16.97 4.37
CA HIS A 104 -21.64 17.29 2.95
C HIS A 104 -20.15 17.40 2.52
N PRO A 105 -19.70 16.76 1.42
CA PRO A 105 -18.28 16.64 1.06
C PRO A 105 -17.54 17.97 0.99
N GLU A 106 -18.17 19.00 0.44
CA GLU A 106 -17.59 20.35 0.35
C GLU A 106 -17.41 21.03 1.72
N ARG A 107 -18.27 20.75 2.70
CA ARG A 107 -18.14 21.28 4.06
C ARG A 107 -17.01 20.56 4.81
N LEU A 108 -16.94 19.24 4.67
CA LEU A 108 -15.85 18.43 5.19
C LEU A 108 -14.49 18.89 4.62
N ARG A 109 -14.41 19.07 3.30
CA ARG A 109 -13.20 19.57 2.61
C ARG A 109 -12.71 20.90 3.21
N ARG A 110 -13.61 21.83 3.53
CA ARG A 110 -13.25 23.11 4.17
C ARG A 110 -12.69 22.92 5.57
N LEU A 111 -13.29 22.05 6.39
CA LEU A 111 -12.77 21.72 7.72
C LEU A 111 -11.38 21.09 7.64
N CYS A 112 -11.16 20.14 6.74
CA CYS A 112 -9.85 19.55 6.51
C CYS A 112 -8.82 20.59 6.06
N GLN A 113 -9.21 21.54 5.18
CA GLN A 113 -8.33 22.63 4.76
C GLN A 113 -8.01 23.61 5.87
N GLU A 114 -8.98 23.93 6.73
CA GLU A 114 -8.78 24.75 7.91
C GLU A 114 -7.78 24.08 8.86
N GLY A 115 -7.98 22.81 9.21
CA GLY A 115 -7.06 22.08 10.07
C GLY A 115 -5.68 21.82 9.44
N ALA A 116 -5.59 21.79 8.10
CA ALA A 116 -4.32 21.76 7.38
C ALA A 116 -3.57 23.11 7.43
N ARG A 117 -4.27 24.24 7.51
CA ARG A 117 -3.65 25.57 7.50
C ARG A 117 -3.33 26.10 8.89
N LEU A 118 -4.23 25.86 9.85
CA LEU A 118 -4.11 26.42 11.19
C LEU A 118 -3.02 25.71 12.01
N THR A 119 -2.32 26.49 12.83
CA THR A 119 -1.39 26.00 13.84
C THR A 119 -2.16 25.59 15.09
N ALA A 120 -1.51 24.86 16.01
CA ALA A 120 -2.12 24.52 17.28
C ALA A 120 -2.59 25.75 18.05
N GLN A 121 -1.80 26.82 18.06
CA GLN A 121 -2.16 28.09 18.69
C GLN A 121 -3.43 28.72 18.10
N HIS A 122 -3.56 28.74 16.76
CA HIS A 122 -4.75 29.27 16.10
C HIS A 122 -5.99 28.39 16.32
N LEU A 123 -5.82 27.07 16.43
CA LEU A 123 -6.95 26.18 16.75
C LEU A 123 -7.42 26.38 18.19
N THR A 124 -6.52 26.65 19.13
CA THR A 124 -6.86 26.92 20.54
C THR A 124 -7.71 28.18 20.70
N SER A 125 -7.56 29.19 19.84
CA SER A 125 -8.37 30.42 19.90
C SER A 125 -9.79 30.27 19.37
N LEU A 126 -10.09 29.17 18.66
CA LEU A 126 -11.45 28.86 18.23
C LEU A 126 -12.32 28.43 19.40
N ASN A 127 -13.64 28.63 19.27
CA ASN A 127 -14.56 28.07 20.25
C ASN A 127 -14.43 26.53 20.32
N PRO A 128 -14.67 25.89 21.48
CA PRO A 128 -14.38 24.46 21.66
C PRO A 128 -15.11 23.53 20.67
N ALA A 129 -16.35 23.87 20.30
CA ALA A 129 -17.12 23.07 19.34
C ALA A 129 -16.49 23.10 17.94
N ARG A 130 -16.15 24.30 17.44
CA ARG A 130 -15.48 24.47 16.15
C ARG A 130 -14.09 23.85 16.14
N ARG A 131 -13.30 24.09 17.19
CA ARG A 131 -11.96 23.51 17.36
C ARG A 131 -11.99 21.99 17.22
N ARG A 132 -12.87 21.33 17.97
CA ARG A 132 -13.00 19.87 17.95
C ARG A 132 -13.55 19.35 16.63
N ALA A 133 -14.50 20.05 16.00
CA ALA A 133 -14.99 19.68 14.67
C ALA A 133 -13.88 19.71 13.61
N VAL A 134 -13.03 20.75 13.63
CA VAL A 134 -11.85 20.83 12.75
C VAL A 134 -10.85 19.72 13.07
N LEU A 135 -10.60 19.42 14.35
CA LEU A 135 -9.70 18.35 14.76
C LEU A 135 -10.19 16.95 14.38
N VAL A 136 -11.50 16.66 14.51
CA VAL A 136 -12.11 15.39 14.06
C VAL A 136 -11.91 15.21 12.57
N ALA A 137 -12.30 16.21 11.77
CA ALA A 137 -12.12 16.17 10.32
C ALA A 137 -10.65 15.97 9.93
N THR A 138 -9.74 16.70 10.60
CA THR A 138 -8.29 16.62 10.35
C THR A 138 -7.70 15.27 10.75
N ALA A 139 -8.12 14.71 11.88
CA ALA A 139 -7.63 13.43 12.37
C ALA A 139 -8.03 12.31 11.40
N ILE A 140 -9.30 12.25 11.00
CA ILE A 140 -9.80 11.25 10.04
C ILE A 140 -9.12 11.40 8.67
N GLU A 141 -9.01 12.64 8.16
CA GLU A 141 -8.27 12.94 6.92
C GLU A 141 -6.80 12.49 6.98
N THR A 142 -6.14 12.77 8.10
CA THR A 142 -4.72 12.43 8.30
C THR A 142 -4.53 10.93 8.47
N GLN A 143 -5.44 10.21 9.15
CA GLN A 143 -5.43 8.75 9.22
C GLN A 143 -5.53 8.10 7.83
N MET A 144 -6.42 8.60 6.98
CA MET A 144 -6.56 8.12 5.60
C MET A 144 -5.28 8.38 4.79
N THR A 145 -4.69 9.57 4.92
CA THR A 145 -3.44 9.95 4.25
C THR A 145 -2.27 9.07 4.71
N LEU A 146 -2.10 8.88 6.01
CA LEU A 146 -1.04 8.04 6.59
C LEU A 146 -1.21 6.55 6.22
N THR A 147 -2.45 6.08 6.07
CA THR A 147 -2.74 4.73 5.57
C THR A 147 -2.22 4.57 4.14
N ASP A 148 -2.55 5.51 3.24
CA ASP A 148 -2.07 5.49 1.86
C ASP A 148 -0.55 5.61 1.78
N ASP A 149 0.05 6.49 2.59
CA ASP A 149 1.49 6.68 2.68
C ASP A 149 2.22 5.42 3.18
N ALA A 150 1.66 4.71 4.16
CA ALA A 150 2.23 3.46 4.67
C ALA A 150 2.23 2.36 3.60
N VAL A 151 1.12 2.19 2.88
CA VAL A 151 1.04 1.21 1.78
C VAL A 151 2.02 1.59 0.66
N LEU A 152 2.07 2.87 0.28
CA LEU A 152 3.02 3.34 -0.74
C LEU A 152 4.48 3.16 -0.30
N MET A 153 4.80 3.42 0.97
CA MET A 153 6.12 3.19 1.56
C MET A 153 6.51 1.71 1.49
N PHE A 154 5.59 0.82 1.87
CA PHE A 154 5.75 -0.63 1.75
C PHE A 154 6.03 -1.04 0.31
N GLU A 155 5.24 -0.57 -0.66
CA GLU A 155 5.45 -0.88 -2.07
C GLU A 155 6.81 -0.40 -2.59
N ARG A 156 7.23 0.81 -2.19
CA ARG A 156 8.51 1.41 -2.61
C ARG A 156 9.69 0.59 -2.07
N LEU A 157 9.60 0.14 -0.82
CA LEU A 157 10.63 -0.70 -0.20
C LEU A 157 10.77 -2.03 -0.96
N PHE A 158 9.67 -2.72 -1.24
CA PHE A 158 9.70 -3.96 -2.03
C PHE A 158 10.14 -3.72 -3.47
N GLY A 159 9.74 -2.62 -4.10
CA GLY A 159 10.24 -2.22 -5.42
C GLY A 159 11.75 -1.99 -5.43
N GLN A 160 12.32 -1.41 -4.37
CA GLN A 160 13.77 -1.26 -4.25
C GLN A 160 14.49 -2.60 -4.04
N LEU A 161 13.87 -3.55 -3.34
CA LEU A 161 14.39 -4.91 -3.18
C LEU A 161 14.54 -5.61 -4.54
N PHE A 162 13.47 -5.65 -5.33
CA PHE A 162 13.48 -6.29 -6.65
C PHE A 162 14.46 -5.60 -7.60
N ARG A 163 14.42 -4.25 -7.69
CA ARG A 163 15.38 -3.50 -8.51
C ARG A 163 16.84 -3.69 -8.10
N ARG A 164 17.12 -4.02 -6.84
CA ARG A 164 18.49 -4.31 -6.40
C ARG A 164 18.92 -5.69 -6.87
N ALA A 165 18.04 -6.67 -6.80
CA ALA A 165 18.29 -8.02 -7.30
C ALA A 165 18.51 -8.02 -8.82
N GLU A 166 17.62 -7.37 -9.57
CA GLU A 166 17.73 -7.21 -11.03
C GLU A 166 19.04 -6.53 -11.43
N ARG A 167 19.37 -5.37 -10.82
CA ARG A 167 20.63 -4.66 -11.11
C ARG A 167 21.87 -5.48 -10.78
N ARG A 168 21.83 -6.29 -9.72
CA ARG A 168 22.94 -7.18 -9.36
C ARG A 168 23.14 -8.24 -10.43
N GLU A 169 22.05 -8.81 -10.93
CA GLU A 169 22.06 -9.82 -11.99
C GLU A 169 22.56 -9.23 -13.31
N GLU A 170 22.03 -8.08 -13.73
CA GLU A 170 22.49 -7.35 -14.91
C GLU A 170 23.98 -7.02 -14.83
N ALA A 171 24.45 -6.52 -13.68
CA ALA A 171 25.87 -6.22 -13.48
C ALA A 171 26.73 -7.49 -13.54
N ALA A 172 26.24 -8.61 -13.00
CA ALA A 172 26.93 -9.89 -13.10
C ALA A 172 26.95 -10.41 -14.54
N LEU A 173 25.86 -10.30 -15.31
CA LEU A 173 25.83 -10.72 -16.73
C LEU A 173 26.80 -9.89 -17.55
N LYS A 174 26.87 -8.59 -17.28
CA LYS A 174 27.82 -7.67 -17.93
C LYS A 174 29.28 -8.04 -17.63
N ARG A 175 29.59 -8.43 -16.38
CA ARG A 175 30.93 -8.90 -15.99
C ARG A 175 31.33 -10.18 -16.73
N ASP A 176 30.42 -11.14 -16.80
CA ASP A 176 30.73 -12.48 -17.34
C ASP A 176 30.53 -12.54 -18.87
N ARG A 177 30.15 -11.44 -19.52
CA ARG A 177 29.83 -11.38 -20.96
C ARG A 177 30.92 -11.99 -21.85
N ARG A 178 32.20 -11.72 -21.55
CA ARG A 178 33.31 -12.27 -22.34
C ARG A 178 33.40 -13.79 -22.17
N THR A 179 33.33 -14.27 -20.93
CA THR A 179 33.37 -15.70 -20.60
C THR A 179 32.18 -16.45 -21.20
N ILE A 180 30.97 -15.88 -21.11
CA ILE A 180 29.76 -16.45 -21.72
C ILE A 180 29.94 -16.58 -23.24
N ASN A 181 30.39 -15.51 -23.92
CA ASN A 181 30.62 -15.55 -25.36
C ASN A 181 31.72 -16.55 -25.76
N ALA A 182 32.78 -16.67 -24.96
CA ALA A 182 33.83 -17.66 -25.20
C ALA A 182 33.28 -19.09 -25.14
N LYS A 183 32.42 -19.39 -24.16
CA LYS A 183 31.80 -20.72 -24.04
C LYS A 183 30.77 -21.00 -25.12
N ILE A 184 30.03 -19.99 -25.58
CA ILE A 184 29.11 -20.14 -26.73
C ILE A 184 29.90 -20.45 -28.01
N ARG A 185 31.05 -19.81 -28.22
CA ARG A 185 31.93 -20.12 -29.37
C ARG A 185 32.49 -21.53 -29.29
N LEU A 186 33.00 -21.94 -28.12
CA LEU A 186 33.47 -23.31 -27.91
C LEU A 186 32.37 -24.34 -28.17
N LEU A 187 31.13 -24.07 -27.75
CA LEU A 187 29.99 -24.93 -28.05
C LEU A 187 29.72 -25.04 -29.56
N ALA A 188 29.82 -23.93 -30.29
CA ALA A 188 29.66 -23.93 -31.74
C ALA A 188 30.78 -24.72 -32.44
N GLU A 189 32.04 -24.51 -32.04
CA GLU A 189 33.21 -25.23 -32.59
C GLU A 189 33.11 -26.74 -32.35
N ILE A 190 32.74 -27.16 -31.13
CA ILE A 190 32.47 -28.56 -30.82
C ILE A 190 31.30 -29.10 -31.65
N GLY A 191 30.23 -28.32 -31.79
CA GLY A 191 29.06 -28.67 -32.60
C GLY A 191 29.41 -28.89 -34.07
N ASP A 192 30.20 -27.98 -34.66
CA ASP A 192 30.65 -28.05 -36.04
C ASP A 192 31.53 -29.28 -36.27
N ALA A 193 32.44 -29.58 -35.33
CA ALA A 193 33.27 -30.78 -35.40
C ALA A 193 32.46 -32.08 -35.35
N VAL A 194 31.47 -32.16 -34.47
CA VAL A 194 30.56 -33.32 -34.37
C VAL A 194 29.69 -33.47 -35.62
N LEU A 195 29.17 -32.35 -36.16
CA LEU A 195 28.36 -32.37 -37.38
C LEU A 195 29.18 -32.78 -38.60
N SER A 196 30.43 -32.33 -38.70
CA SER A 196 31.36 -32.69 -39.78
C SER A 196 31.75 -34.16 -39.70
N ALA A 197 32.12 -34.65 -38.51
CA ALA A 197 32.41 -36.07 -38.28
C ALA A 197 31.23 -36.97 -38.65
N ARG A 198 29.99 -36.56 -38.34
CA ARG A 198 28.79 -37.28 -38.75
C ARG A 198 28.59 -37.31 -40.27
N ALA A 199 28.93 -36.22 -40.98
CA ALA A 199 28.81 -36.16 -42.43
C ALA A 199 29.84 -37.07 -43.13
N ASP A 200 31.03 -37.19 -42.54
CA ASP A 200 32.16 -37.95 -43.09
C ASP A 200 32.25 -39.39 -42.54
N ASP A 201 31.24 -39.86 -41.79
CA ASP A 201 31.20 -41.16 -41.09
C ASP A 201 32.43 -41.43 -40.20
N ALA A 202 32.95 -40.37 -39.58
CA ALA A 202 34.11 -40.39 -38.68
C ALA A 202 33.70 -40.43 -37.19
N ASP A 203 34.65 -40.77 -36.32
CA ASP A 203 34.43 -40.84 -34.87
C ASP A 203 34.18 -39.44 -34.24
N PRO A 204 33.00 -39.18 -33.66
CA PRO A 204 32.69 -37.91 -33.03
C PRO A 204 33.54 -37.63 -31.77
N TYR A 205 34.03 -38.65 -31.06
CA TYR A 205 34.88 -38.43 -29.89
C TYR A 205 36.26 -37.93 -30.28
N ALA A 206 36.88 -38.53 -31.30
CA ALA A 206 38.12 -38.04 -31.90
C ALA A 206 37.97 -36.62 -32.46
N ALA A 207 36.82 -36.29 -33.07
CA ALA A 207 36.54 -34.95 -33.59
C ALA A 207 36.45 -33.88 -32.47
N ILE A 208 35.81 -34.22 -31.34
CA ILE A 208 35.75 -33.33 -30.16
C ILE A 208 37.15 -33.12 -29.58
N GLU A 209 37.94 -34.18 -29.43
CA GLU A 209 39.30 -34.12 -28.88
C GLU A 209 40.25 -33.28 -29.76
N GLY A 210 40.02 -33.26 -31.08
CA GLY A 210 40.71 -32.38 -32.02
C GLY A 210 40.42 -30.89 -31.83
N VAL A 211 39.25 -30.53 -31.26
CA VAL A 211 38.91 -29.14 -30.91
C VAL A 211 39.40 -28.78 -29.50
N ILE A 212 39.18 -29.67 -28.53
CA ILE A 212 39.53 -29.45 -27.13
C ILE A 212 39.81 -30.78 -26.42
N GLY A 213 40.94 -30.87 -25.72
CA GLY A 213 41.26 -32.06 -24.93
C GLY A 213 40.25 -32.32 -23.81
N TRP A 214 40.01 -33.59 -23.48
CA TRP A 214 38.97 -34.02 -22.52
C TRP A 214 39.07 -33.36 -21.13
N ASP A 215 40.29 -33.16 -20.60
CA ASP A 215 40.50 -32.46 -19.33
C ASP A 215 40.11 -30.98 -19.39
N ALA A 216 40.42 -30.31 -20.52
CA ALA A 216 40.05 -28.93 -20.73
C ALA A 216 38.54 -28.79 -20.92
N LEU A 217 37.91 -29.70 -21.67
CA LEU A 217 36.45 -29.74 -21.82
C LEU A 217 35.75 -29.94 -20.46
N THR A 218 36.28 -30.82 -19.61
CA THR A 218 35.75 -31.04 -18.26
C THR A 218 35.78 -29.75 -17.42
N ARG A 219 36.89 -29.00 -17.46
CA ARG A 219 37.00 -27.69 -16.79
C ARG A 219 36.05 -26.65 -17.38
N GLU A 220 35.96 -26.58 -18.71
CA GLU A 220 35.09 -25.63 -19.41
C GLU A 220 33.61 -25.86 -19.07
N VAL A 221 33.17 -27.13 -19.05
CA VAL A 221 31.83 -27.54 -18.63
C VAL A 221 31.59 -27.24 -17.15
N ALA A 222 32.55 -27.49 -16.27
CA ALA A 222 32.43 -27.18 -14.84
C ALA A 222 32.29 -25.67 -14.60
N GLU A 223 33.03 -24.84 -15.34
CA GLU A 223 32.90 -23.39 -15.27
C GLU A 223 31.60 -22.91 -15.95
N ALA A 224 31.17 -23.51 -17.06
CA ALA A 224 29.89 -23.22 -17.70
C ALA A 224 28.72 -23.45 -16.73
N ARG A 225 28.75 -24.55 -15.98
CA ARG A 225 27.74 -24.87 -14.95
C ARG A 225 27.69 -23.81 -13.85
N ARG A 226 28.81 -23.16 -13.51
CA ARG A 226 28.85 -22.05 -12.55
C ARG A 226 28.28 -20.75 -13.11
N LEU A 227 28.26 -20.59 -14.43
CA LEU A 227 27.64 -19.45 -15.12
C LEU A 227 26.13 -19.62 -15.31
N VAL A 228 25.60 -20.83 -15.14
CA VAL A 228 24.15 -21.07 -15.09
C VAL A 228 23.61 -20.49 -13.78
N ARG A 229 22.79 -19.46 -13.90
CA ARG A 229 22.30 -18.70 -12.74
C ARG A 229 20.85 -19.06 -12.43
N PRO A 230 20.49 -19.15 -11.14
CA PRO A 230 19.09 -19.23 -10.74
C PRO A 230 18.38 -17.94 -11.16
N ASP A 231 17.06 -18.03 -11.38
CA ASP A 231 16.25 -16.85 -11.73
C ASP A 231 16.46 -15.74 -10.67
N PRO A 232 16.77 -14.50 -11.11
CA PRO A 232 17.12 -13.37 -10.22
C PRO A 232 16.05 -13.03 -9.19
N LEU A 233 14.82 -13.49 -9.43
CA LEU A 233 13.68 -13.33 -8.56
C LEU A 233 13.40 -14.58 -7.72
N ASP A 234 14.43 -15.37 -7.40
CA ASP A 234 14.30 -16.54 -6.53
C ASP A 234 13.80 -16.17 -5.12
N PRO A 235 12.60 -16.63 -4.71
CA PRO A 235 12.04 -16.29 -3.40
C PRO A 235 12.90 -16.79 -2.23
N VAL A 236 13.64 -17.89 -2.40
CA VAL A 236 14.50 -18.43 -1.34
C VAL A 236 15.69 -17.49 -1.12
N ALA A 237 16.43 -17.16 -2.17
CA ALA A 237 17.54 -16.21 -2.10
C ALA A 237 17.08 -14.82 -1.60
N LEU A 238 16.02 -14.26 -2.18
CA LEU A 238 15.51 -12.94 -1.82
C LEU A 238 15.02 -12.85 -0.37
N SER A 239 14.40 -13.90 0.14
CA SER A 239 13.97 -13.94 1.54
C SER A 239 15.16 -13.92 2.52
N ARG A 240 16.27 -14.59 2.18
CA ARG A 240 17.49 -14.64 3.00
C ARG A 240 18.23 -13.31 2.96
N GLU A 241 18.47 -12.77 1.77
CA GLU A 241 19.17 -11.48 1.58
C GLU A 241 18.46 -10.32 2.29
N ASN A 242 17.13 -10.36 2.32
CA ASN A 242 16.31 -9.24 2.82
C ASN A 242 15.64 -9.53 4.17
N ALA A 243 16.09 -10.56 4.88
CA ALA A 243 15.55 -10.96 6.18
C ALA A 243 15.38 -9.80 7.18
N PRO A 244 16.32 -8.82 7.29
CA PRO A 244 16.13 -7.71 8.21
C PRO A 244 14.98 -6.76 7.83
N ILE A 245 14.73 -6.54 6.53
CA ILE A 245 13.58 -5.74 6.04
C ILE A 245 12.28 -6.48 6.33
N LEU A 246 12.23 -7.77 5.99
CA LEU A 246 11.05 -8.61 6.17
C LEU A 246 10.64 -8.73 7.64
N ARG A 247 11.61 -8.90 8.53
CA ARG A 247 11.38 -9.01 9.98
C ARG A 247 10.78 -7.73 10.58
N GLN A 248 11.20 -6.56 10.11
CA GLN A 248 10.77 -5.29 10.68
C GLN A 248 9.47 -4.76 10.06
N ILE A 249 9.31 -4.89 8.75
CA ILE A 249 8.18 -4.28 8.04
C ILE A 249 7.00 -5.25 7.93
N GLY A 250 7.25 -6.53 7.70
CA GLY A 250 6.18 -7.51 7.46
C GLY A 250 5.15 -7.59 8.60
N PRO A 251 5.58 -7.95 9.82
CA PRO A 251 4.69 -8.02 10.97
C PRO A 251 4.00 -6.69 11.27
N ALA A 252 4.74 -5.58 11.23
CA ALA A 252 4.21 -4.25 11.51
C ALA A 252 3.14 -3.82 10.50
N PHE A 253 3.36 -4.10 9.21
CA PHE A 253 2.38 -3.80 8.16
C PHE A 253 1.09 -4.61 8.33
N VAL A 254 1.20 -5.92 8.54
CA VAL A 254 0.02 -6.79 8.66
C VAL A 254 -0.75 -6.57 9.97
N ALA A 255 -0.06 -6.20 11.04
CA ALA A 255 -0.70 -5.83 12.30
C ALA A 255 -1.40 -4.47 12.23
N ALA A 256 -0.83 -3.51 11.47
CA ALA A 256 -1.36 -2.15 11.40
C ALA A 256 -2.61 -2.02 10.50
N PHE A 257 -2.93 -2.99 9.64
CA PHE A 257 -3.99 -2.82 8.66
C PHE A 257 -4.96 -4.00 8.62
N THR A 258 -6.23 -3.68 8.39
CA THR A 258 -7.28 -4.62 8.03
C THR A 258 -7.35 -4.68 6.51
N PHE A 259 -7.27 -5.88 5.96
CA PHE A 259 -7.29 -6.11 4.52
C PHE A 259 -8.61 -6.75 4.11
N GLY A 260 -9.21 -6.23 3.06
CA GLY A 260 -10.25 -6.94 2.33
C GLY A 260 -9.69 -7.57 1.05
N ALA A 261 -10.39 -8.57 0.53
CA ALA A 261 -9.96 -9.34 -0.62
C ALA A 261 -11.15 -9.80 -1.46
N VAL A 262 -10.97 -9.85 -2.78
CA VAL A 262 -11.90 -10.56 -3.66
C VAL A 262 -11.85 -12.08 -3.37
N PRO A 263 -12.91 -12.86 -3.68
CA PRO A 263 -12.94 -14.29 -3.39
C PRO A 263 -11.74 -15.08 -3.93
N ALA A 264 -11.22 -14.70 -5.10
CA ALA A 264 -10.04 -15.32 -5.71
C ALA A 264 -8.76 -15.17 -4.87
N CYS A 265 -8.70 -14.16 -3.99
CA CYS A 265 -7.58 -13.89 -3.08
C CYS A 265 -7.76 -14.48 -1.68
N ALA A 266 -8.79 -15.29 -1.43
CA ALA A 266 -9.00 -15.94 -0.13
C ALA A 266 -7.76 -16.71 0.40
N PRO A 267 -7.00 -17.46 -0.42
CA PRO A 267 -5.78 -18.13 0.06
C PRO A 267 -4.71 -17.17 0.56
N LEU A 268 -4.61 -15.97 -0.02
CA LEU A 268 -3.68 -14.93 0.41
C LEU A 268 -4.17 -14.25 1.69
N ALA A 269 -5.46 -13.95 1.79
CA ALA A 269 -6.06 -13.40 3.01
C ALA A 269 -5.80 -14.32 4.22
N GLN A 270 -6.00 -15.63 4.06
CA GLN A 270 -5.66 -16.62 5.10
C GLN A 270 -4.16 -16.63 5.46
N ALA A 271 -3.29 -16.43 4.47
CA ALA A 271 -1.85 -16.35 4.69
C ALA A 271 -1.43 -15.07 5.44
N VAL A 272 -2.11 -13.95 5.18
CA VAL A 272 -1.95 -12.70 5.94
C VAL A 272 -2.36 -12.90 7.41
N GLU A 273 -3.49 -13.55 7.67
CA GLU A 273 -3.90 -13.88 9.05
C GLU A 273 -2.92 -14.83 9.74
N THR A 274 -2.38 -15.81 9.00
CA THR A 274 -1.31 -16.68 9.50
C THR A 274 -0.08 -15.85 9.92
N LEU A 275 0.34 -14.90 9.07
CA LEU A 275 1.45 -14.00 9.37
C LEU A 275 1.18 -13.11 10.59
N ARG A 276 -0.06 -12.64 10.76
CA ARG A 276 -0.49 -11.89 11.96
C ARG A 276 -0.34 -12.76 13.22
N GLY A 277 -0.78 -14.02 13.19
CA GLY A 277 -0.60 -14.97 14.29
C GLY A 277 0.87 -15.27 14.63
N LEU A 278 1.77 -15.28 13.64
CA LEU A 278 3.21 -15.43 13.83
C LEU A 278 3.87 -14.23 14.51
N ALA A 279 3.24 -13.05 14.47
CA ALA A 279 3.74 -11.85 15.15
C ALA A 279 3.40 -11.84 16.66
N VAL A 280 2.30 -12.48 17.05
CA VAL A 280 1.72 -12.39 18.41
C VAL A 280 2.16 -13.54 19.34
N GLY A 281 2.92 -14.53 18.85
CA GLY A 281 3.47 -15.60 19.70
C GLY A 281 3.67 -16.96 19.05
N ARG A 282 3.22 -17.16 17.80
CA ARG A 282 3.55 -18.40 17.06
C ARG A 282 4.96 -18.31 16.49
N HIS A 283 5.89 -19.05 17.09
CA HIS A 283 7.29 -19.07 16.64
C HIS A 283 7.53 -19.95 15.40
N ARG A 284 6.68 -20.95 15.16
CA ARG A 284 6.78 -21.89 14.03
C ARG A 284 5.60 -21.75 13.08
N LEU A 285 5.87 -21.99 11.79
CA LEU A 285 4.81 -22.12 10.78
C LEU A 285 4.01 -23.40 11.01
N PRO A 286 2.69 -23.37 10.80
CA PRO A 286 1.90 -24.59 10.64
C PRO A 286 2.42 -25.45 9.48
N ALA A 287 2.24 -26.77 9.56
CA ALA A 287 2.70 -27.70 8.52
C ALA A 287 1.86 -27.60 7.23
N ASP A 288 0.63 -27.14 7.33
CA ASP A 288 -0.40 -27.07 6.30
C ASP A 288 -0.61 -25.66 5.73
N VAL A 289 0.37 -24.76 5.91
CA VAL A 289 0.26 -23.36 5.48
C VAL A 289 -0.08 -23.27 3.99
N PRO A 290 -1.11 -22.49 3.61
CA PRO A 290 -1.51 -22.37 2.22
C PRO A 290 -0.39 -21.72 1.42
N LEU A 291 0.01 -22.37 0.32
CA LEU A 291 0.90 -21.78 -0.70
C LEU A 291 0.16 -21.51 -2.02
N GLY A 292 -1.17 -21.70 -2.04
CA GLY A 292 -2.04 -21.55 -3.20
C GLY A 292 -2.11 -20.12 -3.77
N PHE A 293 -1.58 -19.13 -3.07
CA PHE A 293 -1.41 -17.76 -3.56
C PHE A 293 -0.05 -17.52 -4.24
N VAL A 294 0.98 -18.34 -3.97
CA VAL A 294 2.34 -18.13 -4.47
C VAL A 294 2.42 -18.40 -5.97
N ARG A 295 3.15 -17.64 -6.77
CA ARG A 295 3.29 -17.91 -8.21
C ARG A 295 3.86 -19.31 -8.50
N THR A 296 3.37 -19.97 -9.55
CA THR A 296 3.77 -21.35 -9.90
C THR A 296 5.29 -21.50 -10.09
N SER A 297 5.95 -20.52 -10.70
CA SER A 297 7.41 -20.51 -10.90
C SER A 297 8.21 -20.47 -9.59
N TRP A 298 7.64 -19.88 -8.54
CA TRP A 298 8.22 -19.79 -7.22
C TRP A 298 7.92 -21.02 -6.39
N ARG A 299 6.69 -21.55 -6.47
CA ARG A 299 6.30 -22.80 -5.77
C ARG A 299 7.23 -23.97 -6.11
N LYS A 300 7.63 -24.11 -7.37
CA LYS A 300 8.55 -25.17 -7.82
C LYS A 300 9.93 -25.11 -7.15
N ARG A 301 10.33 -23.97 -6.60
CA ARG A 301 11.61 -23.74 -5.93
C ARG A 301 11.52 -23.74 -4.41
N ILE A 302 10.31 -23.75 -3.87
CA ILE A 302 10.07 -23.80 -2.44
C ILE A 302 9.93 -25.27 -2.05
N ASP A 303 10.91 -25.80 -1.32
CA ASP A 303 10.77 -27.09 -0.67
C ASP A 303 9.76 -26.98 0.49
N ARG A 304 8.71 -27.81 0.45
CA ARG A 304 7.68 -27.85 1.50
C ARG A 304 8.20 -28.48 2.80
N ALA A 305 9.10 -29.46 2.71
CA ALA A 305 9.67 -30.09 3.90
C ALA A 305 10.58 -29.11 4.67
N GLY A 306 11.14 -28.11 3.98
CA GLY A 306 12.02 -27.07 4.53
C GLY A 306 11.46 -25.64 4.47
N LEU A 307 10.13 -25.44 4.45
CA LEU A 307 9.54 -24.11 4.35
C LEU A 307 9.89 -23.25 5.58
N ASP A 308 10.88 -22.38 5.42
CA ASP A 308 11.25 -21.39 6.42
C ASP A 308 10.23 -20.24 6.47
N ARG A 309 9.94 -19.77 7.69
CA ARG A 309 9.19 -18.54 7.98
C ARG A 309 9.60 -17.36 7.10
N ARG A 310 10.89 -17.18 6.85
CA ARG A 310 11.40 -16.07 6.01
C ARG A 310 10.86 -16.15 4.59
N ILE A 311 10.84 -17.33 4.00
CA ILE A 311 10.36 -17.59 2.64
C ILE A 311 8.85 -17.32 2.59
N PHE A 312 8.11 -17.83 3.58
CA PHE A 312 6.67 -17.60 3.65
C PHE A 312 6.33 -16.11 3.79
N VAL A 313 6.97 -15.39 4.73
CA VAL A 313 6.79 -13.94 4.92
C VAL A 313 7.08 -13.19 3.62
N PHE A 314 8.18 -13.52 2.94
CA PHE A 314 8.53 -12.90 1.67
C PHE A 314 7.45 -13.11 0.60
N CYS A 315 6.95 -14.34 0.47
CA CYS A 315 5.91 -14.67 -0.49
C CYS A 315 4.60 -13.94 -0.19
N VAL A 316 4.15 -13.93 1.07
CA VAL A 316 2.93 -13.24 1.50
C VAL A 316 3.01 -11.75 1.19
N LEU A 317 4.11 -11.10 1.59
CA LEU A 317 4.24 -9.65 1.39
C LEU A 317 4.40 -9.27 -0.08
N THR A 318 5.09 -10.09 -0.87
CA THR A 318 5.20 -9.85 -2.31
C THR A 318 3.84 -9.98 -2.99
N GLU A 319 3.11 -11.06 -2.73
CA GLU A 319 1.81 -11.25 -3.36
C GLU A 319 0.80 -10.22 -2.85
N LEU A 320 0.83 -9.86 -1.55
CA LEU A 320 0.01 -8.79 -0.99
C LEU A 320 0.25 -7.45 -1.69
N ARG A 321 1.53 -7.08 -1.91
CA ARG A 321 1.88 -5.88 -2.69
C ARG A 321 1.25 -5.92 -4.08
N ASP A 322 1.39 -7.04 -4.78
CA ASP A 322 0.94 -7.15 -6.16
C ASP A 322 -0.59 -7.16 -6.25
N ARG A 323 -1.30 -7.77 -5.29
CA ARG A 323 -2.77 -7.74 -5.21
C ARG A 323 -3.32 -6.37 -4.80
N LEU A 324 -2.65 -5.64 -3.92
CA LEU A 324 -3.01 -4.26 -3.58
C LEU A 324 -2.88 -3.34 -4.81
N ARG A 325 -1.87 -3.55 -5.65
CA ARG A 325 -1.68 -2.81 -6.91
C ARG A 325 -2.72 -3.16 -7.97
N ALA A 326 -3.11 -4.43 -8.05
CA ALA A 326 -4.13 -4.90 -8.97
C ALA A 326 -5.55 -4.46 -8.57
N GLY A 327 -5.76 -4.12 -7.29
CA GLY A 327 -7.09 -3.84 -6.74
C GLY A 327 -7.86 -5.10 -6.32
N ASP A 328 -7.23 -6.27 -6.36
CA ASP A 328 -7.79 -7.56 -5.91
C ASP A 328 -7.87 -7.63 -4.37
N MET A 329 -7.04 -6.85 -3.69
CA MET A 329 -7.09 -6.64 -2.24
C MET A 329 -7.07 -5.14 -1.95
N TRP A 330 -7.62 -4.76 -0.80
CA TRP A 330 -7.71 -3.36 -0.38
C TRP A 330 -7.41 -3.21 1.11
N VAL A 331 -7.20 -1.98 1.56
CA VAL A 331 -6.93 -1.62 2.95
C VAL A 331 -8.07 -0.77 3.48
N GLU A 332 -8.69 -1.19 4.59
CA GLU A 332 -9.73 -0.40 5.24
C GLU A 332 -9.18 0.95 5.71
N GLY A 333 -9.93 2.03 5.46
CA GLY A 333 -9.51 3.40 5.74
C GLY A 333 -8.52 4.00 4.73
N SER A 334 -8.16 3.28 3.65
CA SER A 334 -7.38 3.84 2.54
C SER A 334 -8.26 4.65 1.59
N ARG A 335 -7.69 5.65 0.91
CA ARG A 335 -8.37 6.31 -0.23
C ARG A 335 -7.98 5.75 -1.57
N ARG A 336 -6.73 5.31 -1.69
CA ARG A 336 -6.14 4.82 -2.94
C ARG A 336 -6.30 3.33 -3.15
N TYR A 337 -6.25 2.55 -2.07
CA TYR A 337 -6.32 1.09 -2.07
C TYR A 337 -7.68 0.67 -1.50
N ARG A 338 -8.76 1.00 -2.21
CA ARG A 338 -10.15 0.67 -1.85
C ARG A 338 -10.72 -0.39 -2.79
N ALA A 339 -11.68 -1.17 -2.30
CA ALA A 339 -12.47 -2.08 -3.13
C ALA A 339 -13.00 -1.33 -4.36
N VAL A 340 -12.90 -1.96 -5.55
CA VAL A 340 -13.37 -1.36 -6.81
C VAL A 340 -14.85 -0.98 -6.70
N GLU A 341 -15.65 -1.78 -6.00
CA GLU A 341 -17.07 -1.53 -5.75
C GLU A 341 -17.33 -0.22 -4.99
N HIS A 342 -16.43 0.16 -4.07
CA HIS A 342 -16.52 1.43 -3.33
C HIS A 342 -16.11 2.64 -4.16
N GLN A 343 -15.58 2.43 -5.37
CA GLN A 343 -15.32 3.49 -6.35
C GLN A 343 -16.52 3.70 -7.29
N LEU A 344 -17.53 2.83 -7.23
CA LEU A 344 -18.74 2.91 -8.03
C LEU A 344 -19.86 3.61 -7.26
N ILE A 345 -20.83 4.16 -8.00
CA ILE A 345 -22.08 4.65 -7.40
C ILE A 345 -22.82 3.45 -6.81
N PRO A 346 -23.22 3.48 -5.51
CA PRO A 346 -23.98 2.39 -4.91
C PRO A 346 -25.22 2.06 -5.74
N LYS A 347 -25.51 0.76 -5.94
CA LYS A 347 -26.66 0.31 -6.75
C LYS A 347 -27.98 1.02 -6.43
N PRO A 348 -28.33 1.30 -5.15
CA PRO A 348 -29.56 2.04 -4.83
C PRO A 348 -29.53 3.48 -5.35
N ILE A 349 -28.41 4.17 -5.19
CA ILE A 349 -28.22 5.55 -5.67
C ILE A 349 -28.20 5.57 -7.19
N PHE A 350 -27.51 4.63 -7.83
CA PHE A 350 -27.52 4.50 -9.28
C PHE A 350 -28.93 4.26 -9.83
N SER A 351 -29.71 3.42 -9.16
CA SER A 351 -31.10 3.14 -9.53
C SER A 351 -31.98 4.39 -9.36
N ALA A 352 -31.84 5.11 -8.25
CA ALA A 352 -32.55 6.36 -7.99
C ALA A 352 -32.15 7.47 -8.98
N MET A 353 -30.87 7.59 -9.34
CA MET A 353 -30.40 8.52 -10.37
C MET A 353 -30.95 8.13 -11.74
N ARG A 354 -30.99 6.83 -12.08
CA ARG A 354 -31.57 6.35 -13.35
C ARG A 354 -33.07 6.63 -13.44
N GLU A 355 -33.78 6.58 -12.31
CA GLU A 355 -35.21 6.91 -12.24
C GLU A 355 -35.49 8.42 -12.25
N ALA A 356 -34.63 9.24 -11.62
CA ALA A 356 -34.77 10.69 -11.56
C ALA A 356 -34.38 11.41 -12.88
N GLY A 357 -33.86 10.69 -13.87
CA GLY A 357 -33.53 11.21 -15.21
C GLY A 357 -32.21 11.98 -15.44
N PRO A 358 -31.22 12.14 -14.52
CA PRO A 358 -29.95 12.81 -14.86
C PRO A 358 -28.94 11.89 -15.57
N LEU A 359 -29.23 10.58 -15.66
CA LEU A 359 -28.46 9.62 -16.45
C LEU A 359 -29.21 9.43 -17.76
N ASP A 360 -28.78 10.16 -18.79
CA ASP A 360 -29.45 10.26 -20.08
C ASP A 360 -29.78 8.87 -20.66
N ARG A 361 -31.05 8.64 -20.96
CA ARG A 361 -31.49 7.52 -21.79
C ARG A 361 -31.30 7.93 -23.25
N ARG A 362 -30.07 7.83 -23.78
CA ARG A 362 -29.70 7.90 -25.23
C ARG A 362 -28.17 7.66 -25.33
N ARG A 363 -27.60 6.77 -26.14
CA ARG A 363 -28.04 5.90 -27.23
C ARG A 363 -27.29 4.58 -27.14
#